data_AF-A0A225WU84-F1
#
_entry.id   AF-A0A225WU84-F1
#
_cell.length_a   1.000
_cell.length_b   1.000
_cell.length_c   1.000
_cell.angle_alpha   90.00
_cell.angle_beta   90.00
_cell.angle_gamma   90.00
#
_symmetry.space_group_name_H-M   'P 1'
#
loop_
_entity.id
_entity.type
_entity.pdbx_description
1 polymer ?
#
loop_
_entity_poly.entity_id
_entity_poly.type
_entity_poly.pdbx_seq_one_letter_code
_entity_poly.pdbx_strand_id
1 'polypeptide(L)'
;MQRVFISAFLLLVSCIIPAFATDLWLYDHDDYDKHKTFKRFNFGTSQRCYNIADCFNDKASSASWINAPKASWLAFYDSEDCTGTQFLSRTTPSGEMKFAPVNLDNKISSFMQWEYATYPLHGFWDICNKATLLTLNSTANAANVSDKTAN
;
A
#
# COMPACT_ATOMS: atom_id res chain seq x y z
N MET A 1 45.30 39.95 -9.15
CA MET A 1 45.49 38.52 -9.46
C MET A 1 44.52 37.71 -8.61
N GLN A 2 43.54 37.11 -9.25
CA GLN A 2 42.37 36.45 -8.66
C GLN A 2 42.75 35.00 -8.32
N ARG A 3 42.50 34.56 -7.07
CA ARG A 3 42.64 33.15 -6.67
C ARG A 3 41.24 32.56 -6.49
N VAL A 4 41.05 31.46 -7.20
CA VAL A 4 39.80 30.77 -7.47
C VAL A 4 39.32 30.02 -6.22
N PHE A 5 38.07 30.26 -5.81
CA PHE A 5 37.36 29.43 -4.84
C PHE A 5 36.85 28.18 -5.57
N ILE A 6 37.39 27.01 -5.25
CA ILE A 6 36.88 25.73 -5.77
C ILE A 6 35.67 25.34 -4.90
N SER A 7 34.47 25.61 -5.41
CA SER A 7 33.21 25.18 -4.79
C SER A 7 33.00 23.69 -5.05
N ALA A 8 32.87 22.91 -3.98
CA ALA A 8 32.56 21.48 -4.05
C ALA A 8 31.11 21.29 -4.51
N PHE A 9 30.92 20.84 -5.74
CA PHE A 9 29.60 20.50 -6.28
C PHE A 9 29.23 19.07 -5.85
N LEU A 10 28.54 18.93 -4.72
CA LEU A 10 27.90 17.69 -4.29
C LEU A 10 26.77 17.36 -5.28
N LEU A 11 27.01 16.41 -6.18
CA LEU A 11 25.95 15.83 -7.02
C LEU A 11 24.99 15.03 -6.12
N LEU A 12 23.92 15.68 -5.68
CA LEU A 12 22.72 15.02 -5.17
C LEU A 12 22.10 14.25 -6.33
N VAL A 13 22.54 13.01 -6.52
CA VAL A 13 21.82 12.04 -7.34
C VAL A 13 20.52 11.73 -6.60
N SER A 14 19.48 12.51 -6.90
CA SER A 14 18.11 12.17 -6.52
C SER A 14 17.76 10.88 -7.24
N CYS A 15 17.89 9.76 -6.52
CA CYS A 15 17.41 8.48 -6.99
C CYS A 15 15.88 8.59 -6.99
N ILE A 16 15.31 8.97 -8.14
CA ILE A 16 13.88 8.86 -8.38
C ILE A 16 13.59 7.37 -8.48
N ILE A 17 13.53 6.69 -7.34
CA ILE A 17 13.00 5.34 -7.29
C ILE A 17 11.52 5.51 -7.62
N PRO A 18 11.03 4.97 -8.75
CA PRO A 18 9.60 4.94 -8.98
C PRO A 18 8.99 4.24 -7.77
N ALA A 19 8.15 4.97 -7.02
CA ALA A 19 7.36 4.39 -5.96
C ALA A 19 6.38 3.42 -6.64
N PHE A 20 6.77 2.16 -6.75
CA PHE A 20 5.89 1.12 -7.25
C PHE A 20 4.76 0.99 -6.25
N ALA A 21 3.55 1.39 -6.67
CA ALA A 21 2.36 1.19 -5.87
C ALA A 21 2.03 -0.30 -5.85
N THR A 22 1.81 -0.84 -4.65
CA THR A 22 1.35 -2.20 -4.44
C THR A 22 -0.12 -2.27 -4.81
N ASP A 23 -0.47 -3.26 -5.63
CA ASP A 23 -1.85 -3.65 -5.85
C ASP A 23 -2.17 -4.85 -4.99
N LEU A 24 -3.20 -4.73 -4.16
CA LEU A 24 -3.72 -5.77 -3.28
C LEU A 24 -5.18 -6.05 -3.65
N TRP A 25 -5.51 -7.31 -3.82
CA TRP A 25 -6.89 -7.78 -3.94
C TRP A 25 -7.24 -8.60 -2.70
N LEU A 26 -8.37 -8.25 -2.08
CA LEU A 26 -9.01 -9.07 -1.06
C LEU A 26 -10.26 -9.70 -1.65
N TYR A 27 -10.43 -11.00 -1.44
CA TYR A 27 -11.50 -11.79 -2.01
C TYR A 27 -12.40 -12.36 -0.92
N ASP A 28 -13.71 -12.43 -1.18
CA ASP A 28 -14.72 -12.94 -0.23
C ASP A 28 -14.87 -14.47 -0.22
N HIS A 29 -14.00 -15.17 -0.94
CA HIS A 29 -13.93 -16.62 -0.99
C HIS A 29 -12.47 -17.04 -0.95
N ASP A 30 -12.21 -18.32 -0.71
CA ASP A 30 -10.87 -18.92 -0.67
C ASP A 30 -10.39 -19.53 -2.01
N ASP A 31 -11.19 -19.46 -3.09
CA ASP A 31 -10.89 -20.04 -4.41
C ASP A 31 -10.53 -18.95 -5.45
N TYR A 32 -9.21 -18.75 -5.68
CA TYR A 32 -8.60 -17.77 -6.59
C TYR A 32 -9.22 -17.70 -7.98
N ASP A 33 -9.59 -18.86 -8.51
CA ASP A 33 -10.06 -18.98 -9.88
C ASP A 33 -11.58 -18.77 -10.02
N LYS A 34 -12.32 -18.67 -8.89
CA LYS A 34 -13.80 -18.57 -8.88
C LYS A 34 -14.34 -17.38 -8.10
N HIS A 35 -13.50 -16.42 -7.71
CA HIS A 35 -13.92 -15.27 -6.92
C HIS A 35 -14.99 -14.43 -7.63
N LYS A 36 -16.17 -14.33 -7.01
CA LYS A 36 -17.29 -13.51 -7.50
C LYS A 36 -17.22 -12.06 -7.04
N THR A 37 -16.63 -11.82 -5.86
CA THR A 37 -16.48 -10.48 -5.30
C THR A 37 -15.06 -10.26 -4.80
N PHE A 38 -14.48 -9.13 -5.16
CA PHE A 38 -13.21 -8.69 -4.61
C PHE A 38 -13.18 -7.18 -4.42
N LYS A 39 -12.27 -6.74 -3.56
CA LYS A 39 -11.90 -5.33 -3.45
C LYS A 39 -10.43 -5.17 -3.78
N ARG A 40 -10.14 -4.28 -4.74
CA ARG A 40 -8.78 -3.87 -5.06
C ARG A 40 -8.42 -2.62 -4.27
N PHE A 41 -7.22 -2.62 -3.72
CA PHE A 41 -6.57 -1.49 -3.09
C PHE A 41 -5.25 -1.21 -3.82
N ASN A 42 -4.97 0.06 -4.09
CA ASN A 42 -3.70 0.50 -4.67
C ASN A 42 -3.08 1.49 -3.69
N PHE A 43 -1.86 1.22 -3.23
CA PHE A 43 -1.20 2.02 -2.21
C PHE A 43 0.32 2.03 -2.36
N GLY A 44 0.96 3.15 -2.01
CA GLY A 44 2.41 3.33 -2.16
C GLY A 44 3.14 3.74 -0.89
N THR A 45 2.45 3.90 0.24
CA THR A 45 3.06 4.31 1.49
C THR A 45 3.25 3.09 2.40
N SER A 46 4.50 2.62 2.52
CA SER A 46 4.85 1.64 3.56
C SER A 46 4.65 2.22 4.95
N GLN A 47 4.51 1.38 5.98
CA GLN A 47 4.26 1.81 7.36
C GLN A 47 3.04 2.69 7.59
N ARG A 48 2.10 2.69 6.65
CA ARG A 48 0.75 3.25 6.84
C ARG A 48 -0.19 2.10 7.14
N CYS A 49 -0.98 2.24 8.18
CA CYS A 49 -2.08 1.33 8.41
C CYS A 49 -3.26 1.73 7.50
N TYR A 50 -3.76 0.77 6.72
CA TYR A 50 -4.91 0.96 5.87
C TYR A 50 -6.12 0.25 6.48
N ASN A 51 -7.07 1.03 7.01
CA ASN A 51 -8.34 0.53 7.52
C ASN A 51 -9.30 0.30 6.35
N ILE A 52 -9.99 -0.83 6.36
CA ILE A 52 -10.90 -1.24 5.28
C ILE A 52 -12.34 -1.47 5.74
N ALA A 53 -12.64 -1.22 7.02
CA ALA A 53 -13.93 -1.56 7.62
C ALA A 53 -15.11 -0.95 6.83
N ASP A 54 -14.96 0.30 6.37
CA ASP A 54 -15.98 1.04 5.63
C ASP A 54 -16.35 0.46 4.26
N CYS A 55 -15.54 -0.45 3.68
CA CYS A 55 -15.85 -1.02 2.37
C CYS A 55 -15.58 -2.52 2.18
N PHE A 56 -14.85 -3.16 3.09
CA PHE A 56 -14.54 -4.59 2.99
C PHE A 56 -14.25 -5.26 4.35
N ASN A 57 -14.88 -4.81 5.44
CA ASN A 57 -14.71 -5.41 6.76
C ASN A 57 -15.08 -6.88 6.79
N ASP A 58 -14.30 -7.69 7.52
CA ASP A 58 -14.64 -9.07 7.94
C ASP A 58 -15.13 -9.97 6.81
N LYS A 59 -14.64 -9.71 5.60
CA LYS A 59 -15.05 -10.41 4.38
C LYS A 59 -13.94 -11.17 3.72
N ALA A 60 -12.68 -10.82 3.97
CA ALA A 60 -11.58 -11.40 3.23
C ALA A 60 -11.35 -12.86 3.66
N SER A 61 -11.45 -13.78 2.71
CA SER A 61 -11.07 -15.19 2.85
C SER A 61 -9.73 -15.51 2.17
N SER A 62 -9.34 -14.72 1.18
CA SER A 62 -8.01 -14.78 0.59
C SER A 62 -7.53 -13.40 0.13
N ALA A 63 -6.23 -13.32 -0.20
CA ALA A 63 -5.61 -12.14 -0.77
C ALA A 63 -4.61 -12.52 -1.88
N SER A 64 -4.41 -11.60 -2.82
CA SER A 64 -3.30 -11.63 -3.78
C SER A 64 -2.72 -10.22 -3.96
N TRP A 65 -1.46 -10.13 -4.33
CA TRP A 65 -0.81 -8.84 -4.56
C TRP A 65 0.28 -8.92 -5.62
N ILE A 66 0.59 -7.76 -6.19
CA ILE A 66 1.72 -7.54 -7.09
C ILE A 66 2.38 -6.19 -6.79
N ASN A 67 3.60 -6.01 -7.32
CA ASN A 67 4.37 -4.76 -7.26
C ASN A 67 4.75 -4.29 -5.85
N ALA A 68 4.64 -5.15 -4.83
CA ALA A 68 5.18 -4.85 -3.52
C ALA A 68 6.71 -4.71 -3.57
N PRO A 69 7.33 -3.82 -2.78
CA PRO A 69 8.78 -3.73 -2.71
C PRO A 69 9.43 -5.06 -2.32
N LYS A 70 10.54 -5.42 -2.98
CA LYS A 70 11.18 -6.75 -2.81
C LYS A 70 11.62 -7.07 -1.39
N ALA A 71 11.93 -6.04 -0.59
CA ALA A 71 12.33 -6.15 0.81
C ALA A 71 11.23 -5.64 1.75
N SER A 72 9.98 -6.01 1.45
CA SER A 72 8.81 -5.67 2.28
C SER A 72 8.02 -6.91 2.63
N TRP A 73 7.12 -6.77 3.59
CA TRP A 73 6.15 -7.79 3.98
C TRP A 73 4.75 -7.18 3.99
N LEU A 74 3.72 -8.00 3.75
CA LEU A 74 2.33 -7.59 3.89
C LEU A 74 1.75 -8.19 5.17
N ALA A 75 1.37 -7.31 6.10
CA ALA A 75 0.69 -7.68 7.33
C ALA A 75 -0.80 -7.45 7.20
N PHE A 76 -1.59 -8.43 7.61
CA PHE A 76 -3.05 -8.40 7.66
C PHE A 76 -3.50 -8.58 9.10
N TYR A 77 -4.49 -7.80 9.52
CA TYR A 77 -4.92 -7.70 10.91
C TYR A 77 -6.43 -7.93 11.03
N ASP A 78 -6.85 -8.57 12.12
CA ASP A 78 -8.25 -8.85 12.43
C ASP A 78 -9.02 -7.67 13.04
N SER A 79 -8.33 -6.55 13.25
CA SER A 79 -8.88 -5.35 13.87
C SER A 79 -8.43 -4.12 13.08
N GLU A 80 -9.15 -3.00 13.24
CA GLU A 80 -8.71 -1.72 12.71
C GLU A 80 -7.40 -1.25 13.39
N ASP A 81 -6.79 -0.22 12.80
CA ASP A 81 -5.58 0.42 13.28
C ASP A 81 -4.39 -0.53 13.41
N CYS A 82 -4.39 -1.62 12.63
CA CYS A 82 -3.31 -2.59 12.54
C CYS A 82 -2.97 -3.20 13.91
N THR A 83 -4.03 -3.55 14.64
CA THR A 83 -3.99 -4.17 15.96
C THR A 83 -4.60 -5.57 15.95
N GLY A 84 -4.60 -6.26 17.09
CA GLY A 84 -5.23 -7.57 17.24
C GLY A 84 -4.39 -8.73 16.69
N THR A 85 -5.05 -9.78 16.21
CA THR A 85 -4.38 -10.94 15.61
C THR A 85 -3.89 -10.58 14.22
N GLN A 86 -2.68 -11.01 13.88
CA GLN A 86 -2.05 -10.67 12.62
C GLN A 86 -1.41 -11.86 11.92
N PHE A 87 -1.34 -11.79 10.59
CA PHE A 87 -0.50 -12.65 9.78
C PHE A 87 0.41 -11.80 8.89
N LEU A 88 1.64 -12.28 8.71
CA LEU A 88 2.67 -11.59 7.93
C LEU A 88 3.10 -12.45 6.75
N SER A 89 2.77 -11.99 5.54
CA SER A 89 3.27 -12.60 4.31
C SER A 89 4.63 -12.00 3.93
N ARG A 90 5.62 -12.88 3.69
CA ARG A 90 6.97 -12.49 3.26
C ARG A 90 7.20 -12.67 1.75
N THR A 91 6.16 -13.00 0.99
CA THR A 91 6.25 -13.30 -0.43
C THR A 91 6.07 -12.02 -1.23
N THR A 92 7.16 -11.32 -1.56
CA THR A 92 7.14 -10.09 -2.38
C THR A 92 8.13 -10.23 -3.55
N PRO A 93 7.87 -9.61 -4.71
CA PRO A 93 6.93 -8.50 -4.98
C PRO A 93 5.48 -8.94 -5.25
N SER A 94 5.25 -10.23 -5.49
CA SER A 94 3.93 -10.78 -5.78
C SER A 94 3.69 -12.03 -4.95
N GLY A 95 2.43 -12.29 -4.62
CA GLY A 95 2.05 -13.47 -3.87
C GLY A 95 0.55 -13.58 -3.67
N GLU A 96 0.16 -14.66 -3.02
CA GLU A 96 -1.22 -14.97 -2.66
C GLU A 96 -1.25 -15.70 -1.32
N MET A 97 -2.37 -15.61 -0.61
CA MET A 97 -2.57 -16.37 0.64
C MET A 97 -4.05 -16.58 0.97
N LYS A 98 -4.34 -17.69 1.65
CA LYS A 98 -5.66 -17.98 2.22
C LYS A 98 -5.63 -17.64 3.71
N PHE A 99 -6.71 -17.07 4.22
CA PHE A 99 -6.78 -16.64 5.63
C PHE A 99 -7.24 -17.75 6.58
N ALA A 100 -7.95 -18.77 6.09
CA ALA A 100 -8.41 -19.90 6.91
C ALA A 100 -7.28 -20.68 7.62
N PRO A 101 -6.16 -21.03 6.95
CA PRO A 101 -5.05 -21.73 7.62
C PRO A 101 -4.37 -20.93 8.73
N VAL A 102 -4.59 -19.62 8.79
CA VAL A 102 -3.99 -18.69 9.76
C VAL A 102 -5.03 -18.09 10.72
N ASN A 103 -6.25 -18.66 10.76
CA ASN A 103 -7.36 -18.27 11.63
C ASN A 103 -7.88 -16.83 11.44
N LEU A 104 -7.63 -16.24 10.27
CA LEU A 104 -8.05 -14.88 9.90
C LEU A 104 -9.17 -14.84 8.85
N ASP A 105 -9.74 -15.99 8.51
CA ASP A 105 -10.84 -16.08 7.53
C ASP A 105 -12.02 -15.22 7.96
N ASN A 106 -12.49 -14.34 7.07
CA ASN A 106 -13.61 -13.43 7.31
C ASN A 106 -13.41 -12.52 8.54
N LYS A 107 -12.17 -12.09 8.80
CA LYS A 107 -11.84 -11.22 9.95
C LYS A 107 -11.00 -10.00 9.61
N ILE A 108 -10.47 -9.89 8.39
CA ILE A 108 -9.53 -8.81 8.09
C ILE A 108 -10.24 -7.45 8.10
N SER A 109 -9.74 -6.53 8.91
CA SER A 109 -10.25 -5.15 9.03
C SER A 109 -9.19 -4.09 8.70
N SER A 110 -7.90 -4.45 8.68
CA SER A 110 -6.83 -3.56 8.24
C SER A 110 -5.59 -4.31 7.70
N PHE A 111 -4.73 -3.59 6.98
CA PHE A 111 -3.45 -4.12 6.47
C PHE A 111 -2.34 -3.06 6.48
N MET A 112 -1.09 -3.51 6.46
CA MET A 112 0.09 -2.65 6.40
C MET A 112 1.24 -3.31 5.63
N GLN A 113 1.93 -2.54 4.80
CA GLN A 113 3.20 -2.96 4.20
C GLN A 113 4.35 -2.59 5.14
N TRP A 114 5.02 -3.60 5.67
CA TRP A 114 6.18 -3.46 6.55
C TRP A 114 7.45 -3.42 5.71
N GLU A 115 8.35 -2.47 6.00
CA GLU A 115 9.70 -2.44 5.41
C GLU A 115 10.79 -2.42 6.47
N TYR A 116 10.58 -1.68 7.56
CA TYR A 116 11.62 -1.44 8.57
C TYR A 116 11.10 -1.39 10.02
N ALA A 117 9.81 -1.60 10.24
CA ALA A 117 9.12 -1.51 11.53
C ALA A 117 7.80 -2.29 11.46
N THR A 118 7.28 -2.66 12.64
CA THR A 118 6.07 -3.47 12.81
C THR A 118 4.85 -2.65 13.26
N TYR A 119 4.95 -1.32 13.23
CA TYR A 119 3.95 -0.37 13.71
C TYR A 119 3.81 0.80 12.73
N PRO A 120 2.63 1.45 12.66
CA PRO A 120 2.30 2.42 11.61
C PRO A 120 2.95 3.79 11.85
N LEU A 121 4.17 3.96 11.33
CA LEU A 121 4.91 5.22 11.39
C LEU A 121 4.31 6.34 10.54
N HIS A 122 3.55 5.99 9.51
CA HIS A 122 2.91 6.94 8.58
C HIS A 122 1.41 7.10 8.84
N GLY A 123 0.97 6.75 10.05
CA GLY A 123 -0.37 6.94 10.56
C GLY A 123 -1.40 5.96 10.02
N PHE A 124 -2.65 6.24 10.33
CA PHE A 124 -3.83 5.46 9.97
C PHE A 124 -4.55 6.13 8.81
N TRP A 125 -5.06 5.32 7.88
CA TRP A 125 -5.78 5.79 6.72
C TRP A 125 -6.94 4.87 6.40
N ASP A 126 -8.15 5.40 6.46
CA ASP A 126 -9.29 4.72 5.87
C ASP A 126 -9.22 4.84 4.35
N ILE A 127 -8.85 3.74 3.70
CA ILE A 127 -8.70 3.65 2.23
C ILE A 127 -10.06 3.53 1.52
N CYS A 128 -11.12 3.30 2.27
CA CYS A 128 -12.49 3.22 1.76
C CYS A 128 -13.16 4.59 1.67
N ASN A 129 -12.63 5.62 2.35
CA ASN A 129 -13.25 6.94 2.39
C ASN A 129 -13.26 7.62 1.01
N LYS A 130 -14.48 7.77 0.46
CA LYS A 130 -14.74 8.33 -0.88
C LYS A 130 -14.37 9.81 -0.98
N ALA A 131 -14.48 10.59 0.10
CA ALA A 131 -14.17 12.02 0.05
C ALA A 131 -12.69 12.25 -0.23
N THR A 132 -11.83 11.42 0.34
CA THR A 132 -10.37 11.48 0.17
C THR A 132 -9.93 10.99 -1.20
N LEU A 133 -10.61 9.99 -1.77
CA LEU A 133 -10.38 9.53 -3.15
C LEU A 133 -10.70 10.61 -4.21
N LEU A 134 -11.77 11.38 -4.00
CA LEU A 134 -12.13 12.49 -4.90
C LEU A 134 -11.07 13.60 -4.89
N THR A 135 -10.51 13.91 -3.72
CA THR A 135 -9.43 14.91 -3.61
C THR A 135 -8.10 14.44 -4.21
N LEU A 136 -7.78 13.14 -4.14
CA LEU A 136 -6.57 12.61 -4.78
C LEU A 136 -6.69 12.63 -6.31
N ASN A 137 -7.86 12.27 -6.87
CA ASN A 137 -8.10 12.35 -8.31
C ASN A 137 -8.07 13.79 -8.84
N SER A 138 -8.57 14.78 -8.09
CA SER A 138 -8.46 16.18 -8.51
C SER A 138 -7.01 16.68 -8.51
N THR A 139 -6.21 16.25 -7.53
CA THR A 139 -4.79 16.65 -7.41
C THR A 139 -3.91 15.96 -8.45
N ALA A 140 -4.16 14.68 -8.76
CA ALA A 140 -3.48 13.95 -9.83
C ALA A 140 -3.80 14.53 -11.23
N ASN A 141 -5.05 14.98 -11.46
CA ASN A 141 -5.39 15.71 -12.67
C ASN A 141 -4.70 17.06 -12.77
N ALA A 142 -4.49 17.78 -11.65
CA ALA A 142 -3.76 19.05 -11.65
C ALA A 142 -2.25 18.88 -11.95
N ALA A 143 -1.64 17.77 -11.50
CA ALA A 143 -0.26 17.43 -11.82
C ALA A 143 -0.07 17.06 -13.30
N ASN A 144 -1.06 16.43 -13.95
CA ASN A 144 -1.03 16.13 -15.39
C ASN A 144 -1.30 17.35 -16.28
N VAL A 145 -1.91 18.42 -15.75
CA VAL A 145 -2.17 19.66 -16.50
C VAL A 145 -0.98 20.63 -16.43
N SER A 146 -0.13 20.53 -15.41
CA SER A 146 1.04 21.41 -15.24
C SER A 146 2.25 21.05 -16.12
N ASP A 147 2.25 19.89 -16.79
CA ASP A 147 3.30 19.48 -17.73
C ASP A 147 2.99 19.82 -19.21
N LYS A 148 1.84 20.47 -19.50
CA LYS A 148 1.42 20.77 -20.88
C LYS A 148 1.43 22.25 -21.25
N THR A 149 2.10 23.10 -20.49
CA THR A 149 2.24 24.54 -20.82
C THR A 149 3.68 25.00 -20.72
N ALA A 150 4.53 24.43 -21.58
CA ALA A 150 5.83 25.00 -21.93
C ALA A 150 6.16 24.63 -23.38
N ASN A 151 5.58 25.38 -24.33
CA ASN A 151 6.19 25.64 -25.64
C ASN A 151 5.56 26.89 -26.26
#